data_AF-Q6C0W2-F1
#
_entry.id   AF-Q6C0W2-F1
#
_cell.length_a   1.000
_cell.length_b   1.000
_cell.length_c   1.000
_cell.angle_alpha   90.00
_cell.angle_beta   90.00
_cell.angle_gamma   90.00
#
_symmetry.space_group_name_H-M   'P 1'
#
loop_
_entity.id
_entity.type
_entity.pdbx_description
1 polymer ?
#
loop_
_entity_poly.entity_id
_entity_poly.type
_entity_poly.pdbx_seq_one_letter_code
_entity_poly.pdbx_strand_id
1 'polypeptide(L)' 'MGTLGRLFHFSFDLVLVSTILAGVKRSTGLTIKTNDFENKDTRSYIERYLDVGEWVFDTSVAFMSTSSYFERRPPRF' A
#
# COMPACT_ATOMS: atom_id res chain seq x y z
N MET A 1 -27.66 13.03 3.84
CA MET A 1 -26.26 12.79 4.27
C MET A 1 -25.43 12.55 3.02
N GLY A 2 -24.53 13.49 2.71
CA GLY A 2 -23.97 13.69 1.37
C GLY A 2 -23.19 12.51 0.81
N THR A 3 -23.45 12.20 -0.45
CA THR A 3 -22.73 11.20 -1.27
C THR A 3 -21.21 11.41 -1.28
N LEU A 4 -20.74 12.63 -1.00
CA LEU A 4 -19.32 12.99 -0.88
C LEU A 4 -18.59 12.17 0.19
N GLY A 5 -19.17 11.99 1.37
CA GLY A 5 -18.50 11.31 2.49
C GLY A 5 -18.22 9.84 2.23
N ARG A 6 -19.09 9.18 1.45
CA ARG A 6 -18.94 7.76 1.11
C ARG A 6 -17.88 7.54 0.03
N LEU A 7 -17.76 8.46 -0.93
CA LEU A 7 -16.71 8.41 -1.95
C LEU A 7 -15.32 8.53 -1.33
N PHE A 8 -15.14 9.48 -0.41
CA PHE A 8 -13.88 9.63 0.32
C PHE A 8 -13.52 8.38 1.11
N HIS A 9 -14.49 7.75 1.76
CA HIS A 9 -14.27 6.52 2.51
C HIS A 9 -13.78 5.38 1.61
N PHE A 10 -14.43 5.16 0.47
CA PHE A 10 -13.99 4.13 -0.48
C PHE A 10 -12.60 4.38 -1.05
N SER A 11 -12.27 5.64 -1.38
CA SER A 11 -10.92 5.99 -1.81
C SER A 11 -9.88 5.74 -0.72
N PHE A 12 -10.21 6.03 0.54
CA PHE A 12 -9.34 5.76 1.68
C PHE A 12 -9.14 4.26 1.89
N ASP A 13 -10.23 3.48 1.84
CA ASP A 13 -10.19 2.02 1.97
C ASP A 13 -9.35 1.37 0.87
N LEU A 14 -9.48 1.84 -0.37
CA LEU A 14 -8.63 1.40 -1.48
C LEU A 14 -7.14 1.65 -1.18
N VAL A 15 -6.79 2.84 -0.72
CA VAL A 15 -5.40 3.14 -0.36
C VAL A 15 -4.92 2.28 0.82
N LEU A 16 -5.77 2.02 1.81
CA LEU A 16 -5.42 1.14 2.93
C LEU A 16 -5.15 -0.28 2.45
N VAL A 17 -6.02 -0.81 1.59
CA VAL A 17 -5.87 -2.16 1.02
C VAL A 17 -4.57 -2.25 0.22
N SER A 18 -4.25 -1.27 -0.63
CA SER A 18 -2.97 -1.28 -1.38
C SER A 18 -1.75 -1.19 -0.45
N THR A 19 -1.83 -0.39 0.62
CA THR A 19 -0.76 -0.25 1.62
C THR A 19 -0.52 -1.56 2.38
N ILE A 20 -1.58 -2.29 2.73
CA ILE A 20 -1.47 -3.61 3.37
C ILE A 20 -0.80 -4.61 2.41
N LEU A 21 -1.21 -4.63 1.14
CA LEU A 21 -0.60 -5.49 0.13
C LEU A 21 0.88 -5.19 -0.07
N ALA A 22 1.27 -3.91 -0.08
CA ALA A 22 2.66 -3.49 -0.10
C ALA A 22 3.45 -4.01 1.12
N GLY A 23 2.86 -3.94 2.31
CA GLY A 23 3.44 -4.51 3.53
C GLY A 23 3.63 -6.03 3.46
N VAL A 24 2.66 -6.78 2.91
CA VAL A 24 2.78 -8.23 2.68
C VAL A 24 3.93 -8.53 1.72
N LYS A 25 4.01 -7.83 0.58
CA LYS A 25 5.10 -7.96 -0.38
C LYS A 25 6.46 -7.73 0.26
N ARG A 26 6.60 -6.71 1.11
CA ARG A 26 7.87 -6.38 1.76
C ARG A 26 8.28 -7.31 2.89
N SER A 27 7.31 -7.87 3.62
CA SER A 27 7.57 -8.80 4.74
C SER A 27 7.78 -10.24 4.28
N THR A 28 7.12 -10.68 3.21
CA THR A 28 7.12 -12.08 2.76
C THR A 28 7.73 -12.31 1.38
N GLY A 29 7.90 -11.26 0.58
CA GLY A 29 8.30 -11.35 -0.83
C GLY A 29 7.16 -11.74 -1.78
N LEU A 30 5.94 -11.98 -1.29
CA LEU A 30 4.79 -12.36 -2.11
C LEU A 30 4.22 -11.16 -2.85
N THR A 31 4.20 -11.22 -4.19
CA THR A 31 3.59 -10.20 -5.04
C THR A 31 2.34 -10.73 -5.74
N ILE A 32 1.39 -9.84 -6.03
CA ILE A 32 0.25 -10.17 -6.88
C ILE A 32 0.76 -10.46 -8.29
N LYS A 33 0.25 -11.53 -8.89
CA LYS A 33 0.57 -11.92 -10.27
C LYS A 33 -0.20 -11.04 -11.25
N THR A 34 0.27 -9.81 -11.47
CA THR A 34 -0.33 -8.89 -12.44
C THR A 34 -0.18 -9.36 -13.90
N ASN A 35 0.70 -10.34 -14.15
CA ASN A 35 0.88 -10.98 -15.46
C ASN A 35 -0.25 -11.96 -15.83
N ASP A 36 -1.05 -12.44 -14.88
CA ASP A 36 -2.15 -13.38 -15.16
C ASP A 36 -3.39 -12.67 -15.76
N PHE A 37 -3.39 -11.33 -15.79
CA PHE A 37 -4.45 -10.55 -16.43
C PHE A 37 -4.17 -10.38 -17.93
N GLU A 38 -5.05 -10.92 -18.77
CA GLU A 38 -4.94 -10.87 -20.24
C GLU A 38 -4.99 -9.43 -20.80
N ASN A 39 -5.69 -8.53 -20.10
CA ASN A 39 -5.86 -7.15 -20.51
C ASN A 39 -4.73 -6.25 -19.98
N LYS A 40 -3.94 -5.67 -20.90
CA LYS A 40 -2.84 -4.73 -20.60
C LYS A 40 -3.28 -3.50 -19.82
N ASP A 41 -4.48 -2.98 -20.09
CA ASP A 41 -4.98 -1.79 -19.40
C ASP A 41 -5.30 -2.12 -17.95
N THR A 42 -6.02 -3.22 -17.71
CA THR A 42 -6.34 -3.71 -16.36
C THR A 42 -5.08 -3.97 -15.55
N ARG A 43 -4.08 -4.60 -16.16
CA ARG A 43 -2.77 -4.81 -15.55
C ARG A 43 -2.12 -3.49 -15.12
N SER A 44 -2.06 -2.50 -16.02
CA SER A 44 -1.47 -1.18 -15.73
C SER A 44 -2.21 -0.47 -14.60
N TYR A 45 -3.54 -0.58 -14.53
CA TYR A 45 -4.32 -0.03 -13.41
C TYR A 45 -4.00 -0.72 -12.07
N ILE A 46 -3.88 -2.05 -12.06
CA ILE A 46 -3.53 -2.80 -10.85
C ILE A 46 -2.10 -2.47 -10.41
N GLU A 47 -1.14 -2.42 -11.34
CA GLU A 47 0.24 -2.04 -11.03
C GLU A 47 0.29 -0.65 -10.39
N ARG A 48 -0.35 0.35 -11.00
CA ARG A 48 -0.45 1.70 -10.41
C ARG A 48 -1.11 1.72 -9.04
N TYR A 49 -2.14 0.91 -8.84
CA TYR A 49 -2.82 0.81 -7.55
C TYR A 49 -1.92 0.23 -6.46
N LEU A 50 -1.11 -0.78 -6.79
CA LEU A 50 -0.12 -1.36 -5.88
C LEU A 50 1.03 -0.39 -5.60
N ASP A 51 1.51 0.33 -6.61
CA ASP A 51 2.55 1.35 -6.48
C ASP A 51 2.15 2.46 -5.50
N VAL A 52 0.87 2.89 -5.54
CA VAL A 52 0.34 3.86 -4.56
C VAL A 52 0.47 3.33 -3.14
N GLY A 53 0.17 2.04 -2.92
CA GLY A 53 0.29 1.40 -1.61
C GLY A 53 1.74 1.35 -1.12
N GLU A 54 2.68 1.06 -2.01
CA GLU A 54 4.12 1.07 -1.70
C GLU A 54 4.59 2.48 -1.32
N TRP A 55 4.18 3.50 -2.08
CA TRP A 55 4.51 4.88 -1.78
C TRP A 55 3.95 5.35 -0.43
N VAL A 56 2.69 5.02 -0.12
CA VAL A 56 2.07 5.34 1.18
C VAL A 56 2.78 4.62 2.32
N PHE A 57 3.12 3.34 2.13
CA PHE A 57 3.87 2.57 3.11
C PHE A 57 5.24 3.18 3.39
N ASP A 58 6.00 3.53 2.34
CA ASP A 58 7.32 4.13 2.46
C ASP A 58 7.27 5.50 3.14
N THR A 59 6.30 6.33 2.77
CA THR A 59 6.07 7.63 3.41
C THR A 59 5.75 7.46 4.89
N SER A 60 4.92 6.48 5.22
CA SER A 60 4.57 6.17 6.62
C SER A 60 5.79 5.72 7.41
N VAL A 61 6.63 4.85 6.85
CA VAL A 61 7.89 4.41 7.48
C VAL A 61 8.86 5.57 7.65
N ALA A 62 8.99 6.44 6.64
CA ALA A 62 9.84 7.63 6.72
C ALA A 62 9.37 8.53 7.87
N PHE A 63 8.07 8.82 7.95
CA PHE A 63 7.47 9.62 9.01
C PHE A 63 7.62 8.99 10.40
N MET A 64 7.41 7.68 10.53
CA MET A 64 7.65 6.96 11.78
C MET A 64 9.14 7.01 12.16
N SER A 65 10.05 6.90 11.19
CA SER A 65 11.49 6.89 11.46
C SER A 65 12.06 8.24 11.91
N THR A 66 11.36 9.35 11.64
CA THR A 66 11.74 10.69 12.12
C THR A 66 11.06 11.06 13.43
N SER A 67 10.06 10.29 13.86
CA SER A 67 9.31 10.55 15.07
C SER A 67 10.02 9.97 16.30
N SER A 68 10.06 10.73 17.39
CA SER A 68 10.64 10.31 18.67
C SER A 68 9.88 9.16 19.35
N TYR A 69 8.67 8.83 18.87
CA TYR A 69 7.87 7.74 19.40
C TYR A 69 8.28 6.36 18.89
N PHE A 70 9.10 6.29 17.84
CA PHE A 70 9.50 5.01 17.23
C PHE A 70 11.00 4.81 17.33
N GLU A 71 11.39 3.58 17.64
CA GLU A 71 12.78 3.14 17.65
C GLU A 71 12.99 2.04 16.60
N ARG A 72 14.13 2.11 15.91
CA ARG A 72 14.52 1.05 14.97
C ARG A 72 15.14 -0.09 15.77
N ARG A 73 14.40 -1.18 15.93
CA ARG A 73 14.93 -2.41 16.52
C ARG A 73 15.53 -3.30 15.44
N PRO A 74 16.84 -3.56 15.44
CA PRO A 74 17.41 -4.58 14.58
C PRO A 74 16.88 -5.97 15.01
N PRO A 75 16.81 -6.95 14.08
CA PRO A 75 16.46 -8.32 14.44
C PRO A 75 17.43 -8.82 15.52
N ARG A 76 16.92 -9.19 16.69
CA ARG A 76 17.71 -9.91 17.69
C ARG A 76 17.83 -11.36 17.20
N PHE A 77 18.99 -11.69 16.65
CA PHE A 77 19.45 -13.07 16.52
C PHE A 77 20.05 -13.51 17.87
#